data_AF-A0AA39GXP7-F1
#
_entry.id   AF-A0AA39GXP7-F1
#
_cell.length_a   1.000
_cell.length_b   1.000
_cell.length_c   1.000
_cell.angle_alpha   90.00
_cell.angle_beta   90.00
_cell.angle_gamma   90.00
#
_symmetry.space_group_name_H-M   'P 1'
#
loop_
_entity.id
_entity.type
_entity.pdbx_description
1 polymer ?
#
loop_
_entity_poly.entity_id
_entity_poly.type
_entity_poly.pdbx_seq_one_letter_code
_entity_poly.pdbx_strand_id
1 'polypeptide(L)'
;MNPSSAVNGRQNGVSGMHEDSDDIDEFVDASDKIQYESSLSLLDTIAETQITLNLFLNNKFQMAEDRMCGLADKSMYHALGYSSIKFIRAMMTCERQDLEKASEVCKNASNVISKFRAKFSIADSIYRIGGQERALTETEMHAELCYAETLLARAILTFFSDESLTSFVRGAFRIRNCYQSYKECQRLLNCQSWEGKDEAVKAQFESGTRMGVGTFNLLLSTLPSRILRLLEVVGFSGDKVRLVFVVMHAKHLFKLG
;
A
#
# COMPACT_ATOMS: atom_id res chain seq x y z
N MET A 1 12.49 75.59 -35.96
CA MET A 1 11.76 76.62 -35.18
C MET A 1 11.05 75.92 -34.05
N ASN A 2 11.49 76.14 -32.81
CA ASN A 2 10.83 75.71 -31.59
C ASN A 2 10.14 76.95 -30.98
N PRO A 3 9.09 76.81 -30.16
CA PRO A 3 9.30 76.94 -28.72
C PRO A 3 8.42 75.95 -27.92
N SER A 4 8.96 75.14 -26.98
CA SER A 4 9.44 75.46 -25.63
C SER A 4 8.39 75.95 -24.63
N SER A 5 8.43 75.29 -23.45
CA SER A 5 7.95 75.62 -22.09
C SER A 5 6.76 74.77 -21.59
N ALA A 6 6.71 74.23 -20.36
CA ALA A 6 7.63 74.18 -19.22
C ALA A 6 6.98 73.35 -18.06
N VAL A 7 7.81 72.67 -17.25
CA VAL A 7 7.77 72.58 -15.76
C VAL A 7 6.54 71.92 -15.09
N ASN A 8 6.66 70.68 -14.57
CA ASN A 8 7.11 70.24 -13.22
C ASN A 8 6.11 70.52 -12.06
N GLY A 9 5.76 69.48 -11.30
CA GLY A 9 5.22 69.64 -9.94
C GLY A 9 4.26 68.54 -9.45
N ARG A 10 4.79 67.55 -8.71
CA ARG A 10 4.43 67.19 -7.31
C ARG A 10 4.70 65.72 -7.01
N GLN A 11 5.71 65.50 -6.18
CA GLN A 11 5.71 64.38 -5.23
C GLN A 11 4.66 64.64 -4.14
N ASN A 12 3.94 63.60 -3.75
CA ASN A 12 3.41 63.40 -2.40
C ASN A 12 3.24 61.88 -2.23
N GLY A 13 4.04 61.28 -1.36
CA GLY A 13 3.86 59.88 -0.96
C GLY A 13 2.84 59.74 0.15
N VAL A 14 2.25 58.55 0.30
CA VAL A 14 1.91 57.92 1.59
C VAL A 14 1.92 56.39 1.39
N SER A 15 2.50 55.70 2.37
CA SER A 15 2.62 54.25 2.55
C SER A 15 1.31 53.44 2.51
N GLY A 16 1.45 52.18 2.08
CA GLY A 16 0.92 51.01 2.76
C GLY A 16 -0.50 50.57 2.41
N MET A 17 -0.64 49.36 1.86
CA MET A 17 -1.35 48.25 2.52
C MET A 17 -1.23 46.98 1.66
N HIS A 18 -0.95 45.87 2.34
CA HIS A 18 -1.04 44.50 1.82
C HIS A 18 -2.43 44.24 1.25
N GLU A 19 -2.48 43.69 0.03
CA GLU A 19 -3.56 42.80 -0.38
C GLU A 19 -2.89 41.52 -0.85
N ASP A 20 -2.84 40.55 0.08
CA ASP A 20 -2.65 39.15 -0.24
C ASP A 20 -3.78 38.75 -1.19
N SER A 21 -3.46 38.57 -2.47
CA SER A 21 -4.36 37.91 -3.39
C SER A 21 -4.34 36.42 -3.04
N ASP A 22 -5.37 35.99 -2.33
CA ASP A 22 -5.73 34.58 -2.18
C ASP A 22 -5.87 33.97 -3.59
N ASP A 23 -4.78 33.36 -4.09
CA ASP A 23 -4.83 32.40 -5.18
C ASP A 23 -5.61 31.18 -4.65
N ILE A 24 -6.93 31.27 -4.74
CA ILE A 24 -7.81 30.12 -4.56
C ILE A 24 -7.48 29.20 -5.74
N ASP A 25 -6.71 28.14 -5.48
CA ASP A 25 -6.56 27.02 -6.39
C ASP A 25 -7.95 26.59 -6.84
N GLU A 26 -8.29 26.93 -8.10
CA GLU A 26 -9.52 26.51 -8.73
C GLU A 26 -9.51 24.99 -8.73
N PHE A 27 -10.39 24.37 -7.92
CA PHE A 27 -10.58 22.93 -7.92
C PHE A 27 -11.08 22.53 -9.31
N VAL A 28 -10.16 22.05 -10.14
CA VAL A 28 -10.48 21.49 -11.46
C VAL A 28 -11.28 20.22 -11.23
N ASP A 29 -12.59 20.28 -11.49
CA ASP A 29 -13.45 19.10 -11.52
C ASP A 29 -12.90 18.10 -12.54
N ALA A 30 -12.84 16.83 -12.15
CA ALA A 30 -12.25 15.78 -12.97
C ALA A 30 -13.05 15.66 -14.27
N SER A 31 -12.38 15.83 -15.42
CA SER A 31 -13.00 15.68 -16.73
C SER A 31 -13.77 14.35 -16.84
N ASP A 32 -15.07 14.41 -17.14
CA ASP A 32 -15.97 13.26 -17.33
C ASP A 32 -15.60 12.34 -18.52
N LYS A 33 -14.49 12.63 -19.23
CA LYS A 33 -13.97 11.77 -20.30
C LYS A 33 -13.06 10.70 -19.72
N ILE A 34 -13.67 9.58 -19.38
CA ILE A 34 -12.99 8.35 -18.91
C ILE A 34 -12.17 7.77 -20.07
N GLN A 35 -10.88 8.08 -20.11
CA GLN A 35 -9.94 7.37 -20.98
C GLN A 35 -9.58 6.03 -20.31
N TYR A 36 -9.80 4.93 -21.03
CA TYR A 36 -9.32 3.61 -20.64
C TYR A 36 -7.98 3.41 -21.35
N GLU A 37 -6.87 3.59 -20.63
CA GLU A 37 -5.57 3.23 -21.18
C GLU A 37 -5.40 1.71 -21.10
N SER A 38 -5.19 1.06 -22.24
CA SER A 38 -4.97 -0.40 -22.33
C SER A 38 -3.52 -0.80 -22.03
N SER A 39 -2.72 0.13 -21.51
CA SER A 39 -1.32 -0.12 -21.18
C SER A 39 -1.22 -1.06 -19.98
N LEU A 40 -0.33 -2.04 -20.09
CA LEU A 40 0.03 -2.95 -19.00
C LEU A 40 1.38 -2.59 -18.39
N SER A 41 1.87 -1.36 -18.63
CA SER A 41 3.06 -0.86 -17.94
C SER A 41 2.79 -0.75 -16.44
N LEU A 42 3.83 -0.93 -15.62
CA LEU A 42 3.69 -0.89 -14.17
C LEU A 42 3.14 0.45 -13.69
N LEU A 43 3.72 1.54 -14.17
CA LEU A 43 3.36 2.90 -13.77
C LEU A 43 1.91 3.23 -14.16
N ASP A 44 1.48 2.86 -15.36
CA ASP A 44 0.10 3.11 -15.82
C ASP A 44 -0.90 2.32 -14.98
N THR A 45 -0.60 1.05 -14.67
CA THR A 45 -1.50 0.23 -13.84
C THR A 45 -1.60 0.73 -12.39
N ILE A 46 -0.54 1.37 -11.87
CA ILE A 46 -0.57 2.07 -10.58
C ILE A 46 -1.46 3.30 -10.66
N ALA A 47 -1.28 4.14 -11.68
CA ALA A 47 -2.09 5.34 -11.91
C ALA A 47 -3.59 5.01 -12.05
N GLU A 48 -3.91 3.95 -12.81
CA GLU A 48 -5.26 3.40 -12.94
C GLU A 48 -5.89 3.02 -11.59
N THR A 49 -5.08 2.47 -10.68
CA THR A 49 -5.52 2.13 -9.31
C THR A 49 -5.81 3.38 -8.48
N GLN A 50 -5.04 4.47 -8.66
CA GLN A 50 -5.29 5.74 -7.97
C GLN A 50 -6.58 6.42 -8.46
N ILE A 51 -6.82 6.42 -9.77
CA ILE A 51 -8.07 6.91 -10.37
C ILE A 51 -9.25 6.09 -9.85
N THR A 52 -9.09 4.78 -9.81
CA THR A 52 -10.11 3.86 -9.29
C THR A 52 -10.42 4.11 -7.82
N LEU A 53 -9.39 4.34 -7.00
CA LEU A 53 -9.58 4.69 -5.59
C LEU A 53 -10.36 6.00 -5.45
N ASN A 54 -10.05 7.02 -6.27
CA ASN A 54 -10.80 8.27 -6.29
C ASN A 54 -12.28 8.04 -6.65
N LEU A 55 -12.56 7.26 -7.70
CA LEU A 55 -13.94 6.88 -8.07
C LEU A 55 -14.65 6.16 -6.91
N PHE A 56 -13.97 5.20 -6.28
CA PHE A 56 -14.51 4.44 -5.15
C PHE A 56 -14.85 5.35 -3.96
N LEU A 57 -13.94 6.23 -3.57
CA LEU A 57 -14.13 7.17 -2.46
C LEU A 57 -15.22 8.22 -2.75
N ASN A 58 -15.43 8.55 -4.03
CA ASN A 58 -16.53 9.39 -4.49
C ASN A 58 -17.84 8.62 -4.72
N ASN A 59 -18.00 7.45 -4.12
CA ASN A 59 -19.19 6.57 -4.22
C ASN A 59 -19.54 6.11 -5.65
N LYS A 60 -18.64 6.29 -6.62
CA LYS A 60 -18.79 5.79 -8.00
C LYS A 60 -18.33 4.33 -8.09
N PHE A 61 -18.89 3.46 -7.23
CA PHE A 61 -18.44 2.07 -7.03
C PHE A 61 -18.46 1.23 -8.31
N GLN A 62 -19.53 1.34 -9.10
CA GLN A 62 -19.65 0.57 -10.34
C GLN A 62 -18.58 0.96 -11.34
N MET A 63 -18.29 2.26 -11.47
CA MET A 63 -17.26 2.77 -12.38
C MET A 63 -15.86 2.33 -11.96
N ALA A 64 -15.58 2.34 -10.64
CA ALA A 64 -14.35 1.80 -10.09
C ALA A 64 -14.20 0.30 -10.40
N GLU A 65 -15.29 -0.46 -10.26
CA GLU A 65 -15.29 -1.89 -10.57
C GLU A 65 -15.05 -2.17 -12.05
N ASP A 66 -15.77 -1.47 -12.93
CA ASP A 66 -15.69 -1.65 -14.39
C ASP A 66 -14.29 -1.33 -14.92
N ARG A 67 -13.62 -0.33 -14.33
CA ARG A 67 -12.23 0.02 -14.67
C ARG A 67 -11.24 -1.09 -14.33
N MET A 68 -11.45 -1.80 -13.23
CA MET A 68 -10.52 -2.83 -12.75
C MET A 68 -10.79 -4.22 -13.33
N CYS A 69 -12.07 -4.57 -13.53
CA CYS A 69 -12.46 -5.97 -13.77
C CYS A 69 -11.92 -6.54 -15.09
N GLY A 70 -11.85 -5.73 -16.15
CA GLY A 70 -11.46 -6.18 -17.50
C GLY A 70 -10.00 -6.61 -17.65
N LEU A 71 -9.12 -6.18 -16.73
CA LEU A 71 -7.68 -6.49 -16.75
C LEU A 71 -7.22 -7.22 -15.48
N ALA A 72 -8.15 -7.61 -14.60
CA ALA A 72 -7.84 -8.25 -13.32
C ALA A 72 -7.16 -9.62 -13.47
N ASP A 73 -7.26 -10.27 -14.62
CA ASP A 73 -6.56 -11.53 -14.94
C ASP A 73 -5.15 -11.33 -15.52
N LYS A 74 -4.83 -10.10 -15.94
CA LYS A 74 -3.62 -9.75 -16.71
C LYS A 74 -2.64 -8.85 -15.98
N SER A 75 -3.11 -7.98 -15.07
CA SER A 75 -2.28 -7.03 -14.34
C SER A 75 -2.43 -7.20 -12.83
N MET A 76 -1.31 -7.19 -12.10
CA MET A 76 -1.30 -7.35 -10.64
C MET A 76 -2.04 -6.21 -9.91
N TYR A 77 -1.98 -4.98 -10.42
CA TYR A 77 -2.64 -3.83 -9.84
C TYR A 77 -4.14 -3.82 -10.13
N HIS A 78 -4.55 -4.23 -11.33
CA HIS A 78 -5.98 -4.43 -11.64
C HIS A 78 -6.58 -5.58 -10.82
N ALA A 79 -5.83 -6.67 -10.65
CA ALA A 79 -6.22 -7.78 -9.80
C ALA A 79 -6.41 -7.34 -8.34
N LEU A 80 -5.43 -6.60 -7.81
CA LEU A 80 -5.48 -6.02 -6.46
C LEU A 80 -6.67 -5.07 -6.31
N GLY A 81 -6.79 -4.07 -7.19
CA GLY A 81 -7.87 -3.07 -7.16
C GLY A 81 -9.26 -3.70 -7.23
N TYR A 82 -9.49 -4.61 -8.18
CA TYR A 82 -10.75 -5.34 -8.29
C TYR A 82 -11.07 -6.12 -7.01
N SER A 83 -10.07 -6.82 -6.45
CA SER A 83 -10.25 -7.57 -5.20
C SER A 83 -10.52 -6.67 -4.00
N SER A 84 -9.88 -5.51 -3.90
CA SER A 84 -10.09 -4.53 -2.85
C SER A 84 -11.51 -3.95 -2.88
N ILE A 85 -12.03 -3.63 -4.07
CA ILE A 85 -13.42 -3.16 -4.23
C ILE A 85 -14.41 -4.22 -3.74
N LYS A 86 -14.23 -5.48 -4.17
CA LYS A 86 -15.08 -6.59 -3.72
C LYS A 86 -14.98 -6.85 -2.23
N PHE A 87 -13.76 -6.80 -1.69
CA PHE A 87 -13.50 -6.93 -0.26
C PHE A 87 -14.23 -5.86 0.54
N ILE A 88 -14.05 -4.57 0.21
CA ILE A 88 -14.68 -3.48 0.98
C ILE A 88 -16.21 -3.59 0.88
N ARG A 89 -16.76 -3.89 -0.31
CA ARG A 89 -18.21 -4.08 -0.48
C ARG A 89 -18.74 -5.19 0.42
N ALA A 90 -18.08 -6.35 0.44
CA ALA A 90 -18.48 -7.47 1.27
C ALA A 90 -18.36 -7.17 2.78
N MET A 91 -17.36 -6.40 3.19
CA MET A 91 -17.21 -5.95 4.57
C MET A 91 -18.30 -4.95 4.99
N MET A 92 -18.77 -4.12 4.05
CA MET A 92 -19.85 -3.15 4.30
C MET A 92 -21.22 -3.83 4.39
N THR A 93 -21.51 -4.77 3.48
CA THR A 93 -22.82 -5.45 3.45
C THR A 93 -22.91 -6.58 4.47
N CYS A 94 -21.78 -7.23 4.79
CA CYS A 94 -21.72 -8.46 5.57
C CYS A 94 -22.67 -9.56 5.05
N GLU A 95 -23.09 -9.48 3.78
CA GLU A 95 -23.95 -10.47 3.17
C GLU A 95 -23.14 -11.68 2.75
N ARG A 96 -23.66 -12.89 3.05
CA ARG A 96 -22.96 -14.14 2.76
C ARG A 96 -22.54 -14.26 1.29
N GLN A 97 -23.42 -13.88 0.37
CA GLN A 97 -23.13 -13.93 -1.07
C GLN A 97 -21.97 -13.01 -1.46
N ASP A 98 -21.91 -11.82 -0.87
CA ASP A 98 -20.83 -10.87 -1.12
C ASP A 98 -19.51 -11.34 -0.51
N LEU A 99 -19.54 -11.88 0.71
CA LEU A 99 -18.37 -12.45 1.38
C LEU A 99 -17.77 -13.62 0.59
N GLU A 100 -18.61 -14.54 0.10
CA GLU A 100 -18.19 -15.67 -0.73
C GLU A 100 -17.58 -15.20 -2.06
N LYS A 101 -18.23 -14.23 -2.73
CA LYS A 101 -17.72 -13.64 -3.99
C LYS A 101 -16.38 -12.92 -3.76
N ALA A 102 -16.26 -12.11 -2.72
CA ALA A 102 -15.03 -11.42 -2.39
C ALA A 102 -13.90 -12.40 -2.05
N SER A 103 -14.20 -13.48 -1.33
CA SER A 103 -13.24 -14.53 -1.00
C SER A 103 -12.65 -15.18 -2.27
N GLU A 104 -13.51 -15.51 -3.24
CA GLU A 104 -13.07 -16.10 -4.51
C GLU A 104 -12.28 -15.09 -5.37
N VAL A 105 -12.74 -13.84 -5.46
CA VAL A 105 -12.02 -12.79 -6.20
C VAL A 105 -10.65 -12.51 -5.58
N CYS A 106 -10.55 -12.39 -4.26
CA CYS A 106 -9.27 -12.19 -3.58
C CYS A 106 -8.33 -13.39 -3.77
N LYS A 107 -8.88 -14.60 -3.80
CA LYS A 107 -8.11 -15.81 -4.09
C LYS A 107 -7.54 -15.79 -5.51
N ASN A 108 -8.35 -15.41 -6.49
CA ASN A 108 -7.92 -15.28 -7.88
C ASN A 108 -6.89 -14.17 -8.05
N ALA A 109 -7.08 -13.02 -7.39
CA ALA A 109 -6.11 -11.94 -7.38
C ALA A 109 -4.74 -12.38 -6.82
N SER A 110 -4.72 -13.06 -5.66
CA SER A 110 -3.45 -13.61 -5.14
C SER A 110 -2.76 -14.57 -6.12
N ASN A 111 -3.53 -15.38 -6.85
CA ASN A 111 -2.98 -16.30 -7.85
C ASN A 111 -2.37 -15.54 -9.04
N VAL A 112 -3.06 -14.51 -9.55
CA VAL A 112 -2.55 -13.64 -10.63
C VAL A 112 -1.27 -12.95 -10.17
N ILE A 113 -1.29 -12.27 -9.02
CA ILE A 113 -0.14 -11.55 -8.46
C ILE A 113 1.04 -12.48 -8.22
N SER A 114 0.80 -13.71 -7.74
CA SER A 114 1.87 -14.69 -7.49
C SER A 114 2.66 -15.08 -8.74
N LYS A 115 2.10 -14.91 -9.94
CA LYS A 115 2.82 -15.16 -11.21
C LYS A 115 3.91 -14.12 -11.49
N PHE A 116 3.74 -12.90 -10.97
CA PHE A 116 4.68 -11.78 -11.11
C PHE A 116 5.74 -11.74 -10.01
N ARG A 117 5.55 -12.49 -8.91
CA ARG A 117 6.51 -12.54 -7.81
C ARG A 117 7.81 -13.22 -8.24
N ALA A 118 8.91 -12.78 -7.63
CA ALA A 118 10.20 -13.42 -7.79
C ALA A 118 10.12 -14.90 -7.41
N LYS A 119 10.53 -15.77 -8.34
CA LYS A 119 10.66 -17.20 -8.08
C LYS A 119 12.11 -17.48 -7.71
N PHE A 120 12.35 -17.82 -6.46
CA PHE A 120 13.68 -18.23 -5.99
C PHE A 120 13.83 -19.73 -6.21
N SER A 121 14.84 -20.12 -6.99
CA SER A 121 15.25 -21.50 -7.08
C SER A 121 15.88 -21.95 -5.74
N ILE A 122 16.02 -23.27 -5.56
CA ILE A 122 16.79 -23.84 -4.45
C ILE A 122 18.22 -23.29 -4.47
N ALA A 123 18.80 -23.10 -5.66
CA ALA A 123 20.11 -22.50 -5.84
C ALA A 123 20.14 -21.04 -5.35
N ASP A 124 19.16 -20.20 -5.74
CA ASP A 124 19.07 -18.80 -5.28
C ASP A 124 18.91 -18.70 -3.76
N SER A 125 18.23 -19.67 -3.15
CA SER A 125 18.07 -19.74 -1.69
C SER A 125 19.40 -20.04 -0.99
N ILE A 126 20.25 -20.87 -1.60
CA ILE A 126 21.61 -21.16 -1.10
C ILE A 126 22.51 -19.92 -1.29
N TYR A 127 22.43 -19.23 -2.44
CA TYR A 127 23.20 -18.01 -2.68
C TYR A 127 22.82 -16.88 -1.73
N ARG A 128 21.53 -16.71 -1.38
CA ARG A 128 21.08 -15.78 -0.34
C ARG A 128 21.71 -16.08 1.02
N ILE A 129 21.87 -17.35 1.39
CA ILE A 129 22.56 -17.75 2.62
C ILE A 129 24.06 -17.41 2.54
N GLY A 130 24.65 -17.49 1.36
CA GLY A 130 26.03 -17.08 1.07
C GLY A 130 26.27 -15.59 0.89
N GLY A 131 25.25 -14.73 1.11
CA GLY A 131 25.36 -13.27 1.00
C GLY A 131 25.32 -12.72 -0.43
N GLN A 132 25.06 -13.54 -1.45
CA GLN A 132 24.81 -13.08 -2.81
C GLN A 132 23.31 -12.94 -3.04
N GLU A 133 22.87 -11.70 -3.26
CA GLU A 133 21.46 -11.38 -3.44
C GLU A 133 21.17 -10.96 -4.88
N ARG A 134 20.22 -11.64 -5.51
CA ARG A 134 19.73 -11.28 -6.84
C ARG A 134 18.96 -9.96 -6.76
N ALA A 135 19.32 -9.00 -7.61
CA ALA A 135 18.53 -7.78 -7.79
C ALA A 135 17.14 -8.11 -8.39
N LEU A 136 16.08 -7.65 -7.74
CA LEU A 136 14.71 -7.84 -8.22
C LEU A 136 14.28 -6.73 -9.19
N THR A 137 13.42 -7.08 -10.13
CA THR A 137 12.76 -6.09 -10.99
C THR A 137 11.73 -5.28 -10.19
N GLU A 138 11.37 -4.08 -10.68
CA GLU A 138 10.32 -3.27 -10.05
C GLU A 138 8.99 -4.03 -9.99
N THR A 139 8.65 -4.75 -11.07
CA THR A 139 7.47 -5.60 -11.12
C THR A 139 7.49 -6.69 -10.05
N GLU A 140 8.62 -7.39 -9.86
CA GLU A 140 8.74 -8.43 -8.82
C GLU A 140 8.59 -7.86 -7.40
N MET A 141 9.14 -6.67 -7.14
CA MET A 141 8.99 -5.99 -5.86
C MET A 141 7.53 -5.60 -5.58
N HIS A 142 6.89 -4.92 -6.54
CA HIS A 142 5.48 -4.55 -6.42
C HIS A 142 4.56 -5.77 -6.32
N ALA A 143 4.88 -6.88 -6.99
CA ALA A 143 4.14 -8.12 -6.84
C ALA A 143 4.22 -8.69 -5.42
N GLU A 144 5.37 -8.57 -4.74
CA GLU A 144 5.50 -8.95 -3.33
C GLU A 144 4.58 -8.11 -2.43
N LEU A 145 4.56 -6.79 -2.66
CA LEU A 145 3.73 -5.84 -1.93
C LEU A 145 2.23 -6.09 -2.14
N CYS A 146 1.79 -6.19 -3.40
CA CYS A 146 0.39 -6.49 -3.75
C CYS A 146 -0.04 -7.86 -3.19
N TYR A 147 0.87 -8.83 -3.14
CA TYR A 147 0.58 -10.14 -2.55
C TYR A 147 0.36 -10.03 -1.05
N ALA A 148 1.16 -9.23 -0.34
CA ALA A 148 0.97 -8.96 1.08
C ALA A 148 -0.42 -8.38 1.38
N GLU A 149 -0.87 -7.41 0.58
CA GLU A 149 -2.19 -6.79 0.72
C GLU A 149 -3.33 -7.80 0.48
N THR A 150 -3.24 -8.60 -0.58
CA THR A 150 -4.28 -9.62 -0.83
C THR A 150 -4.29 -10.71 0.25
N LEU A 151 -3.16 -11.06 0.86
CA LEU A 151 -3.12 -11.99 2.00
C LEU A 151 -3.89 -11.44 3.20
N LEU A 152 -3.79 -10.13 3.46
CA LEU A 152 -4.50 -9.48 4.55
C LEU A 152 -6.01 -9.50 4.31
N ALA A 153 -6.46 -9.08 3.12
CA ALA A 153 -7.88 -9.12 2.75
C ALA A 153 -8.46 -10.54 2.89
N ARG A 154 -7.72 -11.55 2.41
CA ARG A 154 -8.11 -12.96 2.55
C ARG A 154 -8.15 -13.44 4.00
N ALA A 155 -7.22 -12.99 4.84
CA ALA A 155 -7.22 -13.33 6.25
C ALA A 155 -8.48 -12.80 6.94
N ILE A 156 -8.81 -11.52 6.68
CA ILE A 156 -10.00 -10.87 7.22
C ILE A 156 -11.25 -11.63 6.77
N LEU A 157 -11.44 -11.84 5.46
CA LEU A 157 -12.61 -12.56 4.92
C LEU A 157 -12.75 -13.98 5.50
N THR A 158 -11.64 -14.65 5.82
CA THR A 158 -11.67 -15.99 6.42
C THR A 158 -12.39 -15.97 7.78
N PHE A 159 -12.25 -14.90 8.58
CA PHE A 159 -12.93 -14.79 9.87
C PHE A 159 -14.44 -14.53 9.75
N PHE A 160 -14.90 -14.00 8.61
CA PHE A 160 -16.33 -13.77 8.35
C PHE A 160 -17.01 -14.94 7.61
N SER A 161 -16.23 -15.82 6.98
CA SER A 161 -16.78 -16.89 6.13
C SER A 161 -17.30 -18.08 6.94
N ASP A 162 -16.57 -18.51 7.98
CA ASP A 162 -17.05 -19.51 8.95
C ASP A 162 -16.33 -19.37 10.30
N GLU A 163 -17.05 -19.61 11.40
CA GLU A 163 -16.54 -19.48 12.78
C GLU A 163 -15.75 -20.71 13.25
N SER A 164 -15.27 -21.54 12.33
CA SER A 164 -14.53 -22.75 12.69
C SER A 164 -13.13 -22.44 13.21
N LEU A 165 -12.63 -23.28 14.12
CA LEU A 165 -11.24 -23.23 14.56
C LEU A 165 -10.25 -23.33 13.37
N THR A 166 -10.62 -24.09 12.34
CA THR A 166 -9.83 -24.24 11.11
C THR A 166 -9.68 -22.91 10.38
N SER A 167 -10.76 -22.13 10.26
CA SER A 167 -10.72 -20.81 9.63
C SER A 167 -9.98 -19.80 10.49
N PHE A 168 -10.09 -19.87 11.82
CA PHE A 168 -9.26 -19.06 12.71
C PHE A 168 -7.76 -19.32 12.50
N VAL A 169 -7.34 -20.60 12.50
CA VAL A 169 -5.95 -20.99 12.27
C VAL A 169 -5.47 -20.53 10.89
N ARG A 170 -6.29 -20.75 9.84
CA ARG A 170 -5.97 -20.31 8.47
C ARG A 170 -5.81 -18.80 8.38
N GLY A 171 -6.69 -18.03 9.02
CA GLY A 171 -6.62 -16.58 9.11
C GLY A 171 -5.32 -16.13 9.79
N ALA A 172 -4.98 -16.71 10.93
CA ALA A 172 -3.74 -16.42 11.65
C ALA A 172 -2.48 -16.70 10.81
N PHE A 173 -2.42 -17.83 10.10
CA PHE A 173 -1.31 -18.13 9.17
C PHE A 173 -1.20 -17.10 8.04
N ARG A 174 -2.33 -16.64 7.49
CA ARG A 174 -2.32 -15.60 6.45
C ARG A 174 -1.83 -14.26 6.98
N ILE A 175 -2.22 -13.85 8.19
CA ILE A 175 -1.71 -12.64 8.85
C ILE A 175 -0.19 -12.74 9.04
N ARG A 176 0.31 -13.88 9.53
CA ARG A 176 1.76 -14.11 9.68
C ARG A 176 2.48 -13.97 8.34
N ASN A 177 1.98 -14.62 7.30
CA ASN A 177 2.59 -14.56 5.96
C ASN A 177 2.53 -13.15 5.36
N CYS A 178 1.45 -12.42 5.60
CA CYS A 178 1.31 -11.01 5.21
C CYS A 178 2.41 -10.16 5.88
N TYR A 179 2.57 -10.30 7.21
CA TYR A 179 3.63 -9.59 7.93
C TYR A 179 5.03 -9.92 7.40
N GLN A 180 5.32 -11.20 7.14
CA GLN A 180 6.60 -11.62 6.56
C GLN A 180 6.83 -11.03 5.16
N SER A 181 5.79 -10.94 4.33
CA SER A 181 5.87 -10.33 3.00
C SER A 181 6.19 -8.83 3.13
N TYR A 182 5.54 -8.11 4.05
CA TYR A 182 5.89 -6.70 4.31
C TYR A 182 7.30 -6.51 4.86
N LYS A 183 7.79 -7.43 5.71
CA LYS A 183 9.18 -7.42 6.18
C LYS A 183 10.17 -7.65 5.05
N GLU A 184 9.84 -8.50 4.08
CA GLU A 184 10.64 -8.67 2.88
C GLU A 184 10.62 -7.41 2.00
N CYS A 185 9.45 -6.79 1.80
CA CYS A 185 9.39 -5.50 1.10
C CYS A 185 10.26 -4.42 1.76
N GLN A 186 10.23 -4.33 3.10
CA GLN A 186 11.07 -3.40 3.85
C GLN A 186 12.58 -3.72 3.68
N ARG A 187 12.93 -5.00 3.63
CA ARG A 187 14.31 -5.43 3.40
C ARG A 187 14.76 -5.05 1.98
N LEU A 188 13.92 -5.29 0.97
CA LEU A 188 14.18 -4.89 -0.42
C LEU A 188 14.37 -3.38 -0.55
N LEU A 189 13.51 -2.58 0.11
CA LEU A 189 13.63 -1.13 0.13
C LEU A 189 15.00 -0.65 0.66
N ASN A 190 15.51 -1.30 1.72
CA ASN A 190 16.74 -0.89 2.39
C ASN A 190 18.03 -1.43 1.76
N CYS A 191 17.98 -2.62 1.14
CA CYS A 191 19.17 -3.34 0.67
C CYS A 191 19.37 -3.27 -0.84
N GLN A 192 18.33 -2.97 -1.60
CA GLN A 192 18.41 -2.97 -3.05
C GLN A 192 18.93 -1.63 -3.59
N SER A 193 19.76 -1.68 -4.66
CA SER A 193 20.06 -0.48 -5.43
C SER A 193 18.85 -0.02 -6.22
N TRP A 194 18.51 1.25 -6.06
CA TRP A 194 17.44 1.93 -6.79
C TRP A 194 17.96 2.78 -7.95
N GLU A 195 19.26 2.71 -8.26
CA GLU A 195 19.85 3.43 -9.38
C GLU A 195 19.24 2.97 -10.71
N GLY A 196 18.77 3.92 -11.52
CA GLY A 196 18.16 3.65 -12.82
C GLY A 196 16.73 3.10 -12.79
N LYS A 197 16.10 2.99 -11.62
CA LYS A 197 14.67 2.69 -11.46
C LYS A 197 13.82 3.95 -11.55
N ASP A 198 12.54 3.79 -11.85
CA ASP A 198 11.61 4.92 -11.92
C ASP A 198 11.30 5.43 -10.51
N GLU A 199 11.50 6.72 -10.26
CA GLU A 199 11.35 7.30 -8.92
C GLU A 199 9.87 7.30 -8.47
N ALA A 200 8.92 7.43 -9.39
CA ALA A 200 7.50 7.37 -9.05
C ALA A 200 7.09 5.93 -8.65
N VAL A 201 7.58 4.92 -9.37
CA VAL A 201 7.38 3.51 -9.02
C VAL A 201 7.96 3.21 -7.64
N LYS A 202 9.21 3.62 -7.40
CA LYS A 202 9.87 3.48 -6.09
C LYS A 202 9.09 4.17 -4.96
N ALA A 203 8.64 5.41 -5.17
CA ALA A 203 7.89 6.15 -4.16
C ALA A 203 6.60 5.42 -3.75
N GLN A 204 5.90 4.81 -4.72
CA GLN A 204 4.69 4.02 -4.45
C GLN A 204 5.01 2.74 -3.68
N PHE A 205 6.08 2.02 -4.05
CA PHE A 205 6.54 0.85 -3.31
C PHE A 205 6.93 1.19 -1.87
N GLU A 206 7.69 2.27 -1.69
CA GLU A 206 8.14 2.76 -0.40
C GLU A 206 6.95 3.14 0.50
N SER A 207 6.00 3.89 -0.05
CA SER A 207 4.77 4.29 0.64
C SER A 207 3.98 3.07 1.13
N GLY A 208 3.66 2.13 0.22
CA GLY A 208 2.90 0.93 0.58
C GLY A 208 3.64 0.02 1.58
N THR A 209 4.96 -0.10 1.45
CA THR A 209 5.80 -0.86 2.38
C THR A 209 5.79 -0.24 3.78
N ARG A 210 6.04 1.07 3.88
CA ARG A 210 6.06 1.79 5.16
C ARG A 210 4.67 1.80 5.80
N MET A 211 3.62 1.98 5.01
CA MET A 211 2.23 1.88 5.45
C MET A 211 1.97 0.51 6.07
N GLY A 212 2.20 -0.59 5.35
CA GLY A 212 1.90 -1.93 5.84
C GLY A 212 2.70 -2.30 7.10
N VAL A 213 4.01 -2.05 7.11
CA VAL A 213 4.84 -2.28 8.31
C VAL A 213 4.39 -1.41 9.48
N GLY A 214 4.07 -0.14 9.22
CA GLY A 214 3.54 0.80 10.22
C GLY A 214 2.22 0.31 10.82
N THR A 215 1.28 -0.12 9.99
CA THR A 215 0.01 -0.71 10.41
C THR A 215 0.24 -1.93 11.29
N PHE A 216 1.11 -2.86 10.90
CA PHE A 216 1.42 -4.02 11.75
C PHE A 216 2.07 -3.64 13.08
N ASN A 217 2.99 -2.68 13.08
CA ASN A 217 3.60 -2.20 14.33
C ASN A 217 2.57 -1.56 15.26
N LEU A 218 1.61 -0.81 14.70
CA LEU A 218 0.50 -0.23 15.46
C LEU A 218 -0.45 -1.31 15.99
N LEU A 219 -0.79 -2.32 15.17
CA LEU A 219 -1.59 -3.45 15.63
C LEU A 219 -0.88 -4.19 16.76
N LEU A 220 0.41 -4.47 16.63
CA LEU A 220 1.20 -5.14 17.67
C LEU A 220 1.30 -4.31 18.96
N SER A 221 1.38 -2.98 18.87
CA SER A 221 1.46 -2.12 20.06
C SER A 221 0.12 -2.00 20.81
N THR A 222 -1.00 -2.25 20.12
CA THR A 222 -2.35 -2.23 20.71
C THR A 222 -2.77 -3.59 21.29
N LEU A 223 -2.07 -4.68 20.95
CA LEU A 223 -2.37 -6.00 21.49
C LEU A 223 -2.03 -6.10 22.99
N PRO A 224 -2.96 -6.58 23.84
CA PRO A 224 -2.66 -6.92 25.21
C PRO A 224 -1.49 -7.90 25.31
N SER A 225 -0.62 -7.74 26.31
CA SER A 225 0.59 -8.54 26.55
C SER A 225 0.35 -10.04 26.75
N ARG A 226 -0.91 -10.47 26.89
CA ARG A 226 -1.32 -11.88 26.88
C ARG A 226 -1.39 -12.46 25.46
N ILE A 227 -1.82 -11.67 24.49
CA ILE A 227 -1.93 -12.07 23.07
C ILE A 227 -0.55 -12.08 22.42
N LEU A 228 0.32 -11.13 22.77
CA LEU A 228 1.72 -11.10 22.30
C LEU A 228 2.48 -12.39 22.65
N ARG A 229 2.31 -12.90 23.89
CA ARG A 229 2.90 -14.16 24.34
C ARG A 229 2.39 -15.39 23.58
N LEU A 230 1.16 -15.36 23.06
CA LEU A 230 0.61 -16.43 22.24
C LEU A 230 1.13 -16.37 20.80
N LEU A 231 1.35 -15.16 20.25
CA LEU A 231 1.95 -14.97 18.92
C LEU A 231 3.43 -15.37 18.87
N GLU A 232 4.16 -15.25 19.99
CA GLU A 232 5.53 -15.75 20.13
C GLU A 232 5.61 -17.28 19.94
N VAL A 233 4.60 -18.03 20.41
CA VAL A 233 4.53 -19.50 20.30
C VAL A 233 4.25 -19.95 18.85
N VAL A 234 3.55 -19.13 18.06
CA VAL A 234 3.17 -19.45 16.65
C VAL A 234 4.29 -19.11 15.65
N GLY A 235 5.43 -18.60 16.11
CA GLY A 235 6.63 -18.46 15.27
C GLY A 235 6.82 -17.09 14.63
N PHE A 236 6.64 -16.02 15.41
CA PHE A 236 7.36 -14.74 15.20
C PHE A 236 8.87 -14.85 15.54
N SER A 237 9.48 -16.02 15.27
CA SER A 237 10.91 -16.30 15.45
C SER A 237 11.73 -15.74 14.28
N GLY A 238 11.77 -14.41 14.18
CA GLY A 238 12.65 -13.70 13.24
C GLY A 238 13.68 -12.79 13.90
N ASP A 239 13.48 -12.40 15.17
CA ASP A 239 14.42 -11.50 15.84
C ASP A 239 14.38 -11.70 17.37
N LYS A 240 14.80 -12.90 17.80
CA LYS A 240 14.89 -13.27 19.23
C LYS A 240 15.72 -12.26 20.05
N VAL A 241 16.62 -11.51 19.40
CA VAL A 241 17.53 -10.58 20.07
C VAL A 241 16.92 -9.19 20.23
N ARG A 242 16.22 -8.64 19.22
CA ARG A 242 15.65 -7.29 19.31
C ARG A 242 14.40 -7.22 20.19
N LEU A 243 13.52 -8.23 20.13
CA LEU A 243 12.29 -8.21 20.92
C LEU A 243 12.59 -8.35 22.43
N VAL A 244 13.53 -9.23 22.79
CA VAL A 244 13.98 -9.38 24.18
C VAL A 244 14.66 -8.10 24.66
N PHE A 245 15.48 -7.45 23.82
CA PHE A 245 16.13 -6.20 24.22
C PHE A 245 15.11 -5.07 24.46
N VAL A 246 14.12 -4.90 23.57
CA VAL A 246 13.05 -3.89 23.75
C VAL A 246 12.18 -4.19 24.97
N VAL A 247 11.84 -5.45 25.21
CA VAL A 247 11.05 -5.87 26.39
C VAL A 247 11.87 -5.77 27.68
N MET A 248 13.17 -6.06 27.66
CA MET A 248 14.04 -5.88 28.83
C MET A 248 14.30 -4.41 29.13
N HIS A 249 14.48 -3.57 28.11
CA HIS A 249 14.65 -2.12 28.27
C HIS A 249 13.37 -1.45 28.79
N ALA A 250 12.19 -1.86 28.29
CA ALA A 250 10.91 -1.41 28.80
C ALA A 250 10.69 -1.83 30.26
N LYS A 251 11.06 -3.07 30.65
CA LYS A 251 10.99 -3.53 32.05
C LYS A 251 11.91 -2.76 33.00
N HIS A 252 13.04 -2.26 32.53
CA HIS A 252 13.97 -1.47 33.35
C HIS A 252 13.50 -0.02 33.52
N LEU A 253 12.85 0.55 32.50
CA LEU A 253 12.23 1.87 32.56
C LEU A 253 11.00 1.90 33.47
N PHE A 254 10.19 0.83 33.50
CA PHE A 254 9.01 0.72 34.38
C PHE A 254 9.32 0.33 35.83
N LYS A 255 10.57 0.02 36.18
CA LYS A 255 11.01 -0.23 37.56
C LYS A 255 11.66 0.98 38.24
N LEU A 256 11.79 2.09 37.53
CA LEU A 256 12.43 3.33 38.01
C LEU A 256 11.50 4.55 37.93
N GLY A 257 10.19 4.33 37.75
CA GLY A 257 9.15 5.37 37.81
C GLY A 257 8.14 5.06 38.90
#